data_AF-A0A1Q8E5H5-F1
#
_entry.id   AF-A0A1Q8E5H5-F1
#
_cell.length_a   1.000
_cell.length_b   1.000
_cell.length_c   1.000
_cell.angle_alpha   90.00
_cell.angle_beta   90.00
_cell.angle_gamma   90.00
#
_symmetry.space_group_name_H-M   'P 1'
#
loop_
_entity.id
_entity.type
_entity.pdbx_description
1 polymer ?
#
loop_
_entity_poly.entity_id
_entity_poly.type
_entity_poly.pdbx_seq_one_letter_code
_entity_poly.pdbx_strand_id
1 'polypeptide(L)' 'ENSFIPAKNSKHHRLTEEEKQLNREMAAIRIQIEHFNAKFKTFQIMKQDYRGRRKRFEIRAELICRIINFETK' A
#
# COMPACT_ATOMS: atom_id res chain seq x y z
N GLU A 1 0.47 -2.38 -18.12
CA GLU A 1 1.77 -1.85 -17.64
C GLU A 1 1.55 -0.63 -16.74
N ASN A 2 1.17 -0.82 -15.47
CA ASN A 2 0.80 0.30 -14.57
C ASN A 2 1.64 0.32 -13.26
N SER A 3 2.74 -0.42 -13.20
CA SER A 3 3.57 -0.50 -11.99
C SER A 3 4.84 0.34 -12.14
N PHE A 4 4.95 1.40 -11.35
CA PHE A 4 6.18 2.20 -11.26
C PHE A 4 7.22 1.45 -10.42
N ILE A 5 8.30 1.03 -11.08
CA ILE A 5 9.41 0.28 -10.48
C ILE A 5 10.55 1.27 -10.20
N PRO A 6 11.12 1.31 -8.97
CA PRO A 6 12.21 2.20 -8.65
C PRO A 6 13.45 1.87 -9.48
N ALA A 7 14.17 2.90 -9.91
CA ALA A 7 15.44 2.72 -10.61
C ALA A 7 16.46 2.05 -9.67
N LYS A 8 17.16 1.02 -10.17
CA LYS A 8 18.10 0.22 -9.37
C LYS A 8 19.54 0.70 -9.59
N ASN A 9 20.23 0.99 -8.49
CA ASN A 9 21.65 1.31 -8.53
C ASN A 9 22.49 0.05 -8.82
N SER A 10 23.51 0.16 -9.68
CA SER A 10 24.46 -0.92 -9.97
C SER A 10 25.89 -0.40 -10.13
N LYS A 11 26.87 -1.32 -10.20
CA LYS A 11 28.29 -0.95 -10.34
C LYS A 11 28.56 -0.12 -11.60
N HIS A 12 27.89 -0.44 -12.70
CA HIS A 12 28.08 0.19 -14.01
C HIS A 12 26.98 1.19 -14.38
N HIS A 13 25.93 1.27 -13.57
CA HIS A 13 24.82 2.18 -13.78
C HIS A 13 24.45 2.84 -12.45
N ARG A 14 25.08 3.98 -12.20
CA ARG A 14 24.80 4.80 -11.01
C ARG A 14 23.53 5.60 -11.25
N LEU A 15 22.73 5.75 -10.20
CA LEU A 15 21.53 6.57 -10.26
C LEU A 15 21.90 8.04 -10.46
N THR A 16 21.22 8.66 -11.43
CA THR A 16 21.17 10.11 -11.61
C THR A 16 20.43 10.76 -10.44
N GLU A 17 20.60 12.07 -10.26
CA GLU A 17 19.88 12.81 -9.20
C GLU A 17 18.36 12.80 -9.42
N GLU A 18 17.91 12.84 -10.68
CA GLU A 18 16.50 12.74 -11.04
C GLU A 18 15.91 11.39 -10.64
N GLU A 19 16.59 10.28 -10.96
CA GLU A 19 16.15 8.94 -10.56
C GLU A 19 16.13 8.76 -9.04
N LYS A 20 17.09 9.36 -8.32
CA LYS A 20 17.08 9.36 -6.85
C LYS A 20 15.87 10.10 -6.32
N GLN A 21 15.54 11.26 -6.89
CA GLN A 21 14.40 12.06 -6.46
C GLN A 21 13.08 11.32 -6.72
N LEU A 22 12.90 10.75 -7.91
CA LEU A 22 11.74 9.93 -8.25
C LEU A 22 11.60 8.72 -7.30
N ASN A 23 12.70 8.03 -7.01
CA ASN A 23 12.70 6.92 -6.05
C ASN A 23 12.27 7.36 -4.64
N ARG A 24 12.68 8.55 -4.18
CA ARG A 24 12.27 9.09 -2.86
C ARG A 24 10.77 9.41 -2.82
N GLU A 25 10.24 10.05 -3.87
CA GLU A 25 8.81 10.37 -3.97
C GLU A 25 7.96 9.09 -3.98
N MET A 26 8.38 8.09 -4.76
CA MET A 26 7.74 6.78 -4.77
C MET A 26 7.81 6.08 -3.41
N ALA A 27 8.96 6.17 -2.72
CA ALA A 27 9.09 5.60 -1.38
C ALA A 27 8.16 6.28 -0.37
N ALA A 28 8.00 7.61 -0.43
CA ALA A 28 7.08 8.35 0.43
C ALA A 28 5.63 7.88 0.27
N ILE A 29 5.19 7.64 -0.97
CA ILE A 29 3.85 7.09 -1.26
C ILE A 29 3.74 5.64 -0.73
N ARG A 30 4.76 4.82 -0.95
CA ARG A 30 4.77 3.41 -0.49
C ARG A 30 4.69 3.30 1.03
N ILE A 31 5.41 4.13 1.77
CA ILE A 31 5.38 4.13 3.25
C ILE A 31 3.95 4.36 3.76
N GLN A 32 3.21 5.30 3.18
CA GLN A 32 1.81 5.54 3.56
C GLN A 32 0.92 4.33 3.28
N ILE A 33 1.10 3.70 2.10
CA ILE A 33 0.38 2.48 1.72
C ILE A 33 0.74 1.30 2.63
N GLU A 34 2.01 1.17 3.02
CA GLU A 34 2.47 0.12 3.94
C GLU A 34 1.87 0.27 5.32
N HIS A 35 1.82 1.49 5.87
CA HIS A 35 1.13 1.76 7.14
C HIS A 35 -0.37 1.45 7.06
N PHE A 36 -1.03 1.86 5.98
CA PHE A 36 -2.43 1.49 5.73
C PHE A 36 -2.60 -0.03 5.69
N ASN A 37 -1.77 -0.74 4.92
CA ASN A 37 -1.84 -2.19 4.77
C ASN A 37 -1.56 -2.94 6.08
N ALA A 38 -0.64 -2.44 6.90
CA ALA A 38 -0.36 -2.99 8.23
C ALA A 38 -1.62 -2.91 9.11
N LYS A 39 -2.25 -1.74 9.20
CA LYS A 39 -3.52 -1.55 9.92
C LYS A 39 -4.64 -2.40 9.32
N PHE A 40 -4.78 -2.45 8.00
CA PHE A 40 -5.85 -3.21 7.33
C PHE A 40 -5.73 -4.72 7.60
N LYS A 41 -4.50 -5.25 7.65
CA LYS A 41 -4.25 -6.68 7.91
C LYS A 41 -4.57 -7.11 9.34
N THR A 42 -4.62 -6.20 10.33
CA THR A 42 -5.00 -6.54 11.71
C THR A 42 -6.45 -7.02 11.81
N PHE A 43 -7.33 -6.56 10.92
CA PHE A 43 -8.73 -7.00 10.86
C PHE A 43 -8.88 -8.44 10.34
N GLN A 44 -7.82 -9.04 9.80
CA GLN A 44 -7.78 -10.42 9.29
C GLN A 44 -8.83 -10.75 8.21
N ILE A 45 -9.50 -9.73 7.65
CA ILE A 45 -10.61 -9.87 6.69
C ILE A 45 -10.19 -10.59 5.40
N MET A 46 -8.92 -10.50 5.03
CA MET A 46 -8.32 -11.21 3.89
C MET A 46 -7.54 -12.48 4.30
N LYS A 47 -7.21 -12.64 5.59
CA LYS A 47 -6.34 -13.72 6.08
C LYS A 47 -7.13 -14.96 6.48
N GLN A 48 -8.30 -14.78 7.06
CA GLN A 48 -9.15 -15.87 7.52
C GLN A 48 -10.33 -16.08 6.59
N ASP A 49 -10.89 -17.29 6.61
CA ASP A 49 -12.13 -17.59 5.90
C ASP A 49 -13.26 -16.71 6.43
N TYR A 50 -13.87 -15.94 5.53
CA TYR A 50 -14.95 -15.05 5.90
C TYR A 50 -16.24 -15.83 6.14
N ARG A 51 -16.64 -15.97 7.40
CA ARG A 51 -17.82 -16.76 7.82
C ARG A 51 -19.16 -15.99 7.77
N GLY A 52 -19.24 -14.89 7.01
CA GLY A 52 -20.44 -14.07 6.86
C GLY A 52 -21.07 -14.14 5.46
N ARG A 53 -22.23 -13.50 5.28
CA ARG A 53 -22.83 -13.35 3.94
C ARG A 53 -21.88 -12.59 3.01
N ARG A 54 -21.39 -13.26 1.96
CA ARG A 54 -20.43 -12.71 0.98
C ARG A 54 -20.87 -11.36 0.39
N LYS A 55 -22.17 -11.14 0.17
CA LYS A 55 -22.75 -9.86 -0.30
C LYS A 55 -22.40 -8.64 0.59
N ARG A 56 -22.05 -8.86 1.87
CA ARG A 56 -21.65 -7.78 2.80
C ARG A 56 -20.14 -7.67 2.98
N PHE A 57 -19.35 -8.54 2.35
CA PHE A 57 -17.90 -8.53 2.48
C PHE A 57 -17.31 -7.19 2.03
N GLU A 58 -17.68 -6.75 0.83
CA GLU A 58 -17.21 -5.50 0.23
C GLU A 58 -17.57 -4.29 1.11
N ILE A 59 -18.81 -4.22 1.60
CA ILE A 59 -19.27 -3.14 2.50
C ILE A 59 -18.45 -3.11 3.79
N ARG A 60 -18.12 -4.27 4.37
CA ARG A 60 -17.29 -4.34 5.59
C ARG A 60 -15.85 -3.94 5.30
N ALA A 61 -15.27 -4.41 4.20
CA ALA A 61 -13.92 -4.01 3.78
C ALA A 61 -13.85 -2.50 3.53
N GLU A 62 -14.84 -1.93 2.83
CA GLU A 62 -14.92 -0.50 2.57
C GLU A 62 -15.03 0.31 3.86
N LEU A 63 -15.87 -0.11 4.81
CA LEU A 63 -15.98 0.54 6.11
C LEU A 63 -14.64 0.56 6.85
N ILE A 64 -13.92 -0.58 6.88
CA ILE A 64 -12.59 -0.65 7.49
C ILE A 64 -11.61 0.31 6.80
N CYS A 65 -11.58 0.33 5.47
CA CYS A 65 -10.74 1.26 4.71
C CYS A 65 -11.04 2.73 5.07
N ARG A 66 -12.33 3.09 5.17
CA ARG A 66 -12.75 4.45 5.55
C ARG A 66 -12.32 4.81 6.96
N ILE A 67 -12.44 3.89 7.92
CA ILE A 67 -11.99 4.10 9.31
C ILE A 67 -10.47 4.33 9.35
N ILE A 68 -9.68 3.47 8.71
CA ILE A 68 -8.21 3.60 8.69
C ILE A 68 -7.78 4.92 8.05
N ASN A 69 -8.44 5.31 6.95
CA ASN A 69 -8.17 6.59 6.27
C ASN A 69 -8.55 7.80 7.12
N PHE A 70 -9.60 7.70 7.94
CA PHE A 70 -9.99 8.75 8.88
C PHE A 70 -8.97 8.90 10.03
N GLU A 71 -8.45 7.80 10.56
CA GLU A 71 -7.45 7.82 11.65
C GLU A 71 -6.04 8.23 11.20
N THR A 72 -5.74 8.08 9.91
CA THR A 72 -4.40 8.34 9.35
C THR A 72 -4.32 9.74 8.72
N LYS A 73 -5.47 10.40 8.51
CA LYS A 73 -5.57 11.82 8.19
C LYS A 73 -5.44 12.67 9.45
#